data_AF-A0A935KX85-F1
#
_entry.id   AF-A0A935KX85-F1
#
_cell.length_a   1.000
_cell.length_b   1.000
_cell.length_c   1.000
_cell.angle_alpha   90.00
_cell.angle_beta   90.00
_cell.angle_gamma   90.00
#
_symmetry.space_group_name_H-M   'P 1'
#
loop_
_entity.id
_entity.type
_entity.pdbx_description
1 polymer ?
#
loop_
_entity_poly.entity_id
_entity_poly.type
_entity_poly.pdbx_seq_one_letter_code
_entity_poly.pdbx_strand_id
1 'polypeptide(L)'
;MLRSVVNSFDIFDTLIARRGIWPTAIPEELERAFSAQGFSQARRACEHRLASAGKAFRLSDIYQTMVAERTLTTDDARLLFEAEVLAEFDHAVPIVENLSQVSAGDLLVSDMYLPRDMLRRLLHHVGLRLPVTIVVSNHGKHHGDIWASLSKGWLIKQHLGDNPHSDVEMPRRHGIHGVLCTQARLTPVEQLVLESGYPVLAQVMRTCRLGNPLPSTSVATEVWNAACQFNLPLLVLGAAGLRRQRDALGLRRILFSDRDCYLLAEIFSLLHPADDIDYIHVSREVLQHGSKDFLAYLDEVGLDDALICDIAATGCSWEHFARAQRRKLALFTFVFIDNWREATFPASEILASPWLQCVWIRRSSELINYSTAIEVVNTAPYPSCRRVTRTGNQFSAEFHSSRELPEEVLQAVIGAHGAAMDLLRKHRFALVAELARPATKDLCGQLINALSATSQLNSLGALLKWPPNSGRTTI
;
A
#
# COMPACT_ATOMS: atom_id res chain seq x y z
N MET A 1 -44.44 -21.71 -2.60
CA MET A 1 -43.86 -20.48 -3.20
C MET A 1 -42.51 -20.84 -3.80
N LEU A 2 -42.21 -20.37 -5.02
CA LEU A 2 -40.87 -20.45 -5.59
C LEU A 2 -39.95 -19.52 -4.78
N ARG A 3 -38.87 -20.07 -4.21
CA ARG A 3 -37.87 -19.27 -3.49
C ARG A 3 -36.89 -18.69 -4.51
N SER A 4 -36.53 -17.42 -4.34
CA SER A 4 -35.47 -16.81 -5.16
C SER A 4 -34.12 -17.38 -4.75
N VAL A 5 -33.26 -17.62 -5.73
CA VAL A 5 -31.91 -18.18 -5.52
C VAL A 5 -30.91 -17.04 -5.39
N VAL A 6 -30.19 -16.97 -4.28
CA VAL A 6 -29.36 -15.81 -3.91
C VAL A 6 -28.05 -16.25 -3.26
N ASN A 7 -27.07 -15.35 -3.24
CA ASN A 7 -25.92 -15.42 -2.34
C ASN A 7 -26.20 -14.57 -1.09
N SER A 8 -25.51 -14.87 0.01
CA SER A 8 -25.48 -14.00 1.18
C SER A 8 -24.07 -13.57 1.55
N PHE A 9 -23.91 -12.37 2.08
CA PHE A 9 -22.62 -11.83 2.49
C PHE A 9 -22.72 -11.22 3.88
N ASP A 10 -21.70 -11.41 4.70
CA ASP A 10 -21.51 -10.54 5.85
C ASP A 10 -21.09 -9.14 5.40
N ILE A 11 -21.30 -8.12 6.23
CA ILE A 11 -20.94 -6.74 5.89
C ILE A 11 -19.53 -6.38 6.37
N PHE A 12 -19.20 -6.59 7.65
CA PHE A 12 -17.97 -6.05 8.23
C PHE A 12 -16.83 -7.06 8.16
N ASP A 13 -15.62 -6.60 7.88
CA ASP A 13 -14.45 -7.46 7.60
C ASP A 13 -14.68 -8.48 6.46
N THR A 14 -15.75 -8.27 5.68
CA THR A 14 -16.16 -9.07 4.52
C THR A 14 -16.40 -8.20 3.29
N LEU A 15 -17.32 -7.23 3.34
CA LEU A 15 -17.52 -6.25 2.27
C LEU A 15 -16.87 -4.91 2.59
N ILE A 16 -16.89 -4.54 3.87
CA ILE A 16 -16.34 -3.30 4.42
C ILE A 16 -15.37 -3.66 5.53
N ALA A 17 -14.09 -3.41 5.31
CA ALA A 17 -13.12 -3.37 6.38
C ALA A 17 -13.16 -2.01 7.10
N ARG A 18 -12.69 -1.96 8.35
CA ARG A 18 -12.33 -0.67 8.98
C ARG A 18 -10.88 -0.32 8.71
N ARG A 19 -10.58 0.98 8.52
CA ARG A 19 -9.21 1.50 8.39
C ARG A 19 -8.40 1.23 9.65
N GLY A 20 -9.00 1.50 10.81
CA GLY A 20 -8.44 1.11 12.11
C GLY A 20 -8.31 -0.41 12.21
N ILE A 21 -7.11 -0.87 12.55
CA ILE A 21 -6.79 -2.31 12.67
C ILE A 21 -7.55 -2.95 13.84
N TRP A 22 -7.78 -2.19 14.90
CA TRP A 22 -8.42 -2.66 16.11
C TRP A 22 -9.86 -2.17 16.19
N PRO A 23 -10.80 -2.97 16.76
CA PRO A 23 -12.19 -2.55 16.99
C PRO A 23 -12.32 -1.28 17.83
N THR A 24 -11.26 -0.91 18.55
CA THR A 24 -11.20 0.21 19.50
C THR A 24 -10.81 1.53 18.81
N ALA A 25 -10.43 1.49 17.54
CA ALA A 25 -9.83 2.62 16.84
C ALA A 25 -10.76 3.85 16.75
N ILE A 26 -12.05 3.65 16.42
CA ILE A 26 -13.00 4.75 16.34
C ILE A 26 -13.22 5.39 17.72
N PRO A 27 -13.57 4.63 18.80
CA PRO A 27 -13.69 5.22 20.13
C PRO A 27 -12.43 5.94 20.63
N GLU A 28 -11.23 5.40 20.35
CA GLU A 28 -9.95 6.03 20.72
C GLU A 28 -9.62 7.30 19.90
N GLU A 29 -10.06 7.36 18.65
CA GLU A 29 -9.96 8.57 17.83
C GLU A 29 -10.88 9.67 18.36
N LEU A 30 -12.13 9.33 18.70
CA LEU A 30 -13.08 10.29 19.27
C LEU A 30 -12.64 10.79 20.64
N GLU A 31 -12.17 9.90 21.52
CA GLU A 31 -11.65 10.29 22.83
C GLU A 31 -10.54 11.34 22.72
N ARG A 32 -9.62 11.18 21.77
CA ARG A 32 -8.55 12.17 21.52
C ARG A 32 -9.10 13.46 20.89
N ALA A 33 -9.97 13.34 19.88
CA ALA A 33 -10.49 14.50 19.15
C ALA A 33 -11.36 15.42 20.01
N PHE A 34 -12.13 14.84 20.93
CA PHE A 34 -13.04 15.58 21.82
C PHE A 34 -12.48 15.79 23.23
N SER A 35 -11.24 15.34 23.50
CA SER A 35 -10.65 15.36 24.84
C SER A 35 -11.53 14.69 25.91
N ALA A 36 -12.28 13.65 25.52
CA ALA A 36 -13.27 12.96 26.34
C ALA A 36 -12.63 11.81 27.12
N GLN A 37 -11.78 12.12 28.10
CA GLN A 37 -10.97 11.14 28.83
C GLN A 37 -11.82 9.98 29.39
N GLY A 38 -11.41 8.74 29.11
CA GLY A 38 -12.09 7.52 29.56
C GLY A 38 -13.31 7.11 28.72
N PHE A 39 -13.69 7.90 27.72
CA PHE A 39 -14.81 7.62 26.82
C PHE A 39 -14.68 6.25 26.15
N SER A 40 -13.54 5.94 25.53
CA SER A 40 -13.33 4.70 24.78
C SER A 40 -13.52 3.47 25.67
N GLN A 41 -13.00 3.52 26.91
CA GLN A 41 -13.15 2.43 27.86
C GLN A 41 -14.61 2.26 28.29
N ALA A 42 -15.28 3.35 28.67
CA ALA A 42 -16.66 3.29 29.15
C ALA A 42 -17.63 2.87 28.04
N ARG A 43 -17.43 3.37 26.81
CA ARG A 43 -18.19 3.01 25.61
C ARG A 43 -18.11 1.51 25.30
N ARG A 44 -16.92 0.91 25.43
CA ARG A 44 -16.72 -0.55 25.25
C ARG A 44 -17.35 -1.37 26.37
N ALA A 45 -17.19 -0.95 27.61
CA ALA A 45 -17.81 -1.63 28.76
C ALA A 45 -19.34 -1.63 28.65
N CYS A 46 -19.92 -0.53 28.18
CA CYS A 46 -21.35 -0.41 27.96
C CYS A 46 -21.86 -1.36 26.86
N GLU A 47 -21.19 -1.40 25.71
CA GLU A 47 -21.52 -2.34 24.63
C GLU A 47 -21.45 -3.79 25.09
N HIS A 48 -20.38 -4.16 25.78
CA HIS A 48 -20.20 -5.53 26.28
C HIS A 48 -21.34 -5.94 27.22
N ARG A 49 -21.77 -5.06 28.13
CA ARG A 49 -22.92 -5.33 29.03
C ARG A 49 -24.22 -5.54 28.26
N LEU A 50 -24.50 -4.67 27.27
CA LEU A 50 -25.71 -4.79 26.45
C LEU A 50 -25.70 -6.08 25.62
N ALA A 51 -24.57 -6.43 25.01
CA ALA A 51 -24.39 -7.69 24.29
C ALA A 51 -24.57 -8.91 25.20
N SER A 52 -24.04 -8.85 26.43
CA SER A 52 -24.17 -9.94 27.41
C SER A 52 -25.59 -10.14 27.93
N ALA A 53 -26.47 -9.14 27.79
CA ALA A 53 -27.87 -9.26 28.17
C ALA A 53 -28.70 -10.10 27.18
N GLY A 54 -28.12 -10.49 26.02
CA GLY A 54 -28.76 -11.34 25.02
C GLY A 54 -29.97 -10.71 24.33
N LYS A 55 -30.12 -9.39 24.41
CA LYS A 55 -31.19 -8.62 23.77
C LYS A 55 -30.62 -7.78 22.63
N ALA A 56 -31.39 -7.64 21.56
CA ALA A 56 -31.02 -6.72 20.49
C ALA A 56 -30.96 -5.28 21.02
N PHE A 57 -29.90 -4.55 20.66
CA PHE A 57 -29.66 -3.17 21.05
C PHE A 57 -29.08 -2.37 19.87
N ARG A 58 -29.19 -1.06 19.93
CA ARG A 58 -28.69 -0.14 18.91
C ARG A 58 -27.58 0.73 19.48
N LEU A 59 -26.84 1.41 18.61
CA LEU A 59 -25.87 2.43 19.02
C LEU A 59 -26.50 3.46 19.98
N SER A 60 -27.74 3.88 19.70
CA SER A 60 -28.49 4.80 20.57
C SER A 60 -28.64 4.29 22.01
N ASP A 61 -28.82 2.99 22.18
CA ASP A 61 -29.05 2.37 23.48
C ASP A 61 -27.76 2.38 24.31
N ILE A 62 -26.60 2.26 23.64
CA ILE A 62 -25.29 2.40 24.27
C ILE A 62 -25.14 3.81 24.87
N TYR A 63 -25.40 4.84 24.06
CA TYR A 63 -25.29 6.23 24.51
C TYR A 63 -26.33 6.60 25.59
N GLN A 64 -27.58 6.14 25.44
CA GLN A 64 -28.61 6.34 26.46
C GLN A 64 -28.22 5.69 27.79
N THR A 65 -27.63 4.50 27.76
CA THR A 65 -27.13 3.82 28.96
C THR A 65 -25.97 4.59 29.59
N MET A 66 -25.03 5.10 28.79
CA MET A 66 -23.92 5.93 29.30
C MET A 66 -24.41 7.23 29.97
N VAL A 67 -25.48 7.85 29.46
CA VAL A 67 -26.12 9.01 30.10
C VAL A 67 -26.82 8.60 31.40
N ALA A 68 -27.57 7.50 31.40
CA ALA A 68 -28.26 7.00 32.59
C ALA A 68 -27.29 6.67 33.74
N GLU A 69 -26.11 6.14 33.39
CA GLU A 69 -25.03 5.84 34.32
C GLU A 69 -24.16 7.05 34.68
N ARG A 70 -24.51 8.25 34.19
CA ARG A 70 -23.76 9.50 34.41
C ARG A 70 -22.30 9.44 33.94
N THR A 71 -22.01 8.57 32.97
CA THR A 71 -20.71 8.53 32.28
C THR A 71 -20.56 9.72 31.33
N LEU A 72 -21.65 10.12 30.68
CA LEU A 72 -21.71 11.27 29.79
C LEU A 72 -22.85 12.20 30.18
N THR A 73 -22.71 13.48 29.88
CA THR A 73 -23.85 14.40 29.85
C THR A 73 -24.70 14.13 28.60
N THR A 74 -25.95 14.59 28.60
CA THR A 74 -26.82 14.47 27.41
C THR A 74 -26.24 15.17 26.19
N ASP A 75 -25.59 16.33 26.39
CA ASP A 75 -24.98 17.10 25.31
C ASP A 75 -23.74 16.39 24.73
N ASP A 76 -22.85 15.88 25.60
CA ASP A 76 -21.68 15.11 25.15
C ASP A 76 -22.09 13.84 24.42
N ALA A 77 -23.12 13.14 24.92
CA ALA A 77 -23.63 11.94 24.29
C ALA A 77 -24.17 12.20 22.87
N ARG A 78 -24.86 13.33 22.66
CA ARG A 78 -25.32 13.72 21.32
C ARG A 78 -24.15 13.99 20.38
N LEU A 79 -23.17 14.79 20.82
CA LEU A 79 -22.00 15.16 20.02
C LEU A 79 -21.16 13.94 19.64
N LEU A 80 -20.84 13.08 20.62
CA LEU A 80 -20.05 11.87 20.39
C LEU A 80 -20.79 10.84 19.54
N PHE A 81 -22.11 10.70 19.70
CA PHE A 81 -22.92 9.82 18.83
C PHE A 81 -22.83 10.24 17.37
N GLU A 82 -23.02 11.53 17.07
CA GLU A 82 -22.93 12.04 15.70
C GLU A 82 -21.51 11.86 15.14
N ALA A 83 -20.50 12.11 15.96
CA ALA A 83 -19.11 11.91 15.59
C ALA A 83 -18.75 10.43 15.34
N GLU A 84 -19.26 9.49 16.14
CA GLU A 84 -19.06 8.04 15.92
C GLU A 84 -19.71 7.57 14.63
N VAL A 85 -20.91 8.07 14.32
CA VAL A 85 -21.56 7.79 13.05
C VAL A 85 -20.74 8.30 11.87
N LEU A 86 -20.22 9.54 11.93
CA LEU A 86 -19.37 10.08 10.86
C LEU A 86 -18.05 9.32 10.73
N ALA A 87 -17.43 8.96 11.85
CA ALA A 87 -16.18 8.20 11.88
C ALA A 87 -16.34 6.82 11.21
N GLU A 88 -17.50 6.15 11.35
CA GLU A 88 -17.73 4.88 10.63
C GLU A 88 -17.64 5.05 9.10
N PHE A 89 -18.06 6.19 8.53
CA PHE A 89 -17.87 6.46 7.10
C PHE A 89 -16.40 6.71 6.78
N ASP A 90 -15.70 7.53 7.57
CA ASP A 90 -14.29 7.85 7.33
C ASP A 90 -13.35 6.64 7.46
N HIS A 91 -13.77 5.64 8.24
CA HIS A 91 -13.07 4.38 8.44
C HIS A 91 -13.51 3.27 7.49
N ALA A 92 -14.58 3.44 6.72
CA ALA A 92 -15.05 2.41 5.81
C ALA A 92 -14.09 2.21 4.64
N VAL A 93 -13.48 1.03 4.57
CA VAL A 93 -12.58 0.61 3.50
C VAL A 93 -13.28 -0.48 2.68
N PRO A 94 -13.52 -0.27 1.37
CA PRO A 94 -14.09 -1.31 0.52
C PRO A 94 -13.14 -2.49 0.42
N ILE A 95 -13.68 -3.71 0.50
CA ILE A 95 -13.01 -4.92 0.01
C ILE A 95 -13.50 -5.14 -1.41
N VAL A 96 -12.81 -4.49 -2.37
CA VAL A 96 -13.31 -4.32 -3.75
C VAL A 96 -13.60 -5.66 -4.43
N GLU A 97 -12.73 -6.65 -4.21
CA GLU A 97 -12.94 -8.00 -4.73
C GLU A 97 -14.28 -8.61 -4.26
N ASN A 98 -14.64 -8.44 -2.99
CA ASN A 98 -15.88 -9.01 -2.47
C ASN A 98 -17.11 -8.21 -2.87
N LEU A 99 -16.98 -6.88 -2.92
CA LEU A 99 -18.04 -6.02 -3.45
C LEU A 99 -18.40 -6.38 -4.91
N SER A 100 -17.40 -6.76 -5.71
CA SER A 100 -17.60 -7.17 -7.11
C SER A 100 -18.39 -8.47 -7.29
N GLN A 101 -18.49 -9.30 -6.24
CA GLN A 101 -19.23 -10.57 -6.26
C GLN A 101 -20.71 -10.40 -5.92
N VAL A 102 -21.11 -9.24 -5.38
CA VAL A 102 -22.50 -8.99 -4.98
C VAL A 102 -23.35 -8.71 -6.20
N SER A 103 -24.51 -9.37 -6.28
CA SER A 103 -25.50 -9.18 -7.35
C SER A 103 -26.79 -8.54 -6.83
N ALA A 104 -27.55 -7.92 -7.73
CA ALA A 104 -28.89 -7.43 -7.43
C ALA A 104 -29.78 -8.57 -6.91
N GLY A 105 -30.45 -8.36 -5.78
CA GLY A 105 -31.29 -9.35 -5.11
C GLY A 105 -30.59 -10.17 -4.01
N ASP A 106 -29.27 -10.10 -3.89
CA ASP A 106 -28.52 -10.80 -2.84
C ASP A 106 -28.84 -10.29 -1.43
N LEU A 107 -28.49 -11.12 -0.43
CA LEU A 107 -28.70 -10.85 0.98
C LEU A 107 -27.42 -10.33 1.64
N LEU A 108 -27.52 -9.25 2.41
CA LEU A 108 -26.45 -8.80 3.29
C LEU A 108 -26.89 -9.01 4.73
N VAL A 109 -26.16 -9.81 5.48
CA VAL A 109 -26.52 -10.23 6.84
C VAL A 109 -25.46 -9.72 7.80
N SER A 110 -25.83 -8.90 8.79
CA SER A 110 -24.85 -8.32 9.72
C SER A 110 -25.32 -8.44 11.16
N ASP A 111 -24.40 -8.88 12.03
CA ASP A 111 -24.59 -8.90 13.49
C ASP A 111 -24.03 -7.60 14.11
N MET A 112 -24.72 -6.49 13.88
CA MET A 112 -24.27 -5.14 14.26
C MET A 112 -25.40 -4.30 14.85
N TYR A 113 -25.03 -3.41 15.78
CA TYR A 113 -25.94 -2.45 16.42
C TYR A 113 -26.27 -1.22 15.55
N LEU A 114 -25.77 -1.16 14.31
CA LEU A 114 -26.05 -0.07 13.37
C LEU A 114 -27.38 -0.32 12.65
N PRO A 115 -28.25 0.71 12.53
CA PRO A 115 -29.55 0.53 11.89
C PRO A 115 -29.40 0.29 10.38
N ARG A 116 -30.36 -0.44 9.81
CA ARG A 116 -30.40 -0.83 8.39
C ARG A 116 -30.15 0.33 7.43
N ASP A 117 -30.75 1.49 7.67
CA ASP A 117 -30.62 2.65 6.78
C ASP A 117 -29.19 3.24 6.81
N MET A 118 -28.52 3.15 7.95
CA MET A 118 -27.12 3.57 8.07
C MET A 118 -26.19 2.60 7.36
N LEU A 119 -26.41 1.28 7.50
CA LEU A 119 -25.65 0.28 6.74
C LEU A 119 -25.82 0.48 5.24
N ARG A 120 -27.04 0.78 4.77
CA ARG A 120 -27.27 1.10 3.35
C ARG A 120 -26.47 2.32 2.89
N ARG A 121 -26.43 3.39 3.69
CA ARG A 121 -25.62 4.58 3.39
C ARG A 121 -24.12 4.23 3.37
N LEU A 122 -23.65 3.40 4.29
CA LEU A 122 -22.25 2.97 4.37
C LEU A 122 -21.86 2.14 3.13
N LEU A 123 -22.71 1.19 2.73
CA LEU A 123 -22.53 0.38 1.52
C LEU A 123 -22.51 1.26 0.26
N HIS A 124 -23.41 2.24 0.15
CA HIS A 124 -23.39 3.21 -0.94
C HIS A 124 -22.11 4.06 -0.96
N HIS A 125 -21.60 4.43 0.21
CA HIS A 125 -20.37 5.20 0.37
C HIS A 125 -19.15 4.43 -0.15
N VAL A 126 -19.07 3.12 0.14
CA VAL A 126 -17.99 2.26 -0.37
C VAL A 126 -18.21 1.71 -1.78
N GLY A 127 -19.28 2.16 -2.48
CA GLY A 127 -19.51 1.89 -3.90
C GLY A 127 -20.57 0.82 -4.22
N LEU A 128 -21.15 0.13 -3.23
CA LEU A 128 -22.23 -0.83 -3.48
C LEU A 128 -23.59 -0.13 -3.55
N ARG A 129 -24.11 0.03 -4.78
CA ARG A 129 -25.41 0.69 -5.05
C ARG A 129 -26.48 -0.24 -5.61
N LEU A 130 -26.21 -1.54 -5.62
CA LEU A 130 -27.15 -2.55 -6.11
C LEU A 130 -28.35 -2.70 -5.17
N PRO A 131 -29.53 -3.06 -5.70
CA PRO A 131 -30.68 -3.36 -4.86
C PRO A 131 -30.45 -4.69 -4.13
N VAL A 132 -30.17 -4.62 -2.83
CA VAL A 132 -29.89 -5.76 -1.95
C VAL A 132 -30.81 -5.76 -0.73
N THR A 133 -31.04 -6.95 -0.16
CA THR A 133 -31.81 -7.10 1.08
C THR A 133 -30.86 -7.10 2.28
N ILE A 134 -30.96 -6.09 3.15
CA ILE A 134 -30.13 -5.99 4.35
C ILE A 134 -30.89 -6.54 5.56
N VAL A 135 -30.32 -7.56 6.19
CA VAL A 135 -30.82 -8.21 7.39
C VAL A 135 -29.85 -7.89 8.53
N VAL A 136 -30.36 -7.20 9.55
CA VAL A 136 -29.58 -6.79 10.72
C VAL A 136 -30.08 -7.57 11.92
N SER A 137 -29.13 -8.10 12.69
CA SER A 137 -29.37 -8.82 13.92
C SER A 137 -28.26 -8.45 14.92
N ASN A 138 -28.39 -8.82 16.19
CA ASN A 138 -27.34 -8.58 17.19
C ASN A 138 -26.64 -9.88 17.63
N HIS A 139 -27.27 -11.04 17.41
CA HIS A 139 -26.81 -12.36 17.88
C HIS A 139 -27.29 -13.53 16.99
N GLY A 140 -28.03 -13.23 15.93
CA GLY A 140 -28.77 -14.21 15.14
C GLY A 140 -27.88 -15.08 14.26
N LYS A 141 -26.71 -14.59 13.80
CA LYS A 141 -25.77 -15.45 13.07
C LYS A 141 -25.02 -16.38 14.01
N HIS A 142 -24.62 -15.90 15.19
CA HIS A 142 -23.90 -16.73 16.17
C HIS A 142 -24.73 -17.93 16.66
N HIS A 143 -26.02 -17.75 16.95
CA HIS A 143 -26.90 -18.87 17.33
C HIS A 143 -27.47 -19.65 16.14
N GLY A 144 -27.37 -19.07 14.93
CA GLY A 144 -27.81 -19.67 13.69
C GLY A 144 -29.31 -19.54 13.40
N ASP A 145 -30.10 -19.01 14.34
CA ASP A 145 -31.56 -18.85 14.21
C ASP A 145 -31.98 -18.04 12.98
N ILE A 146 -31.11 -17.10 12.56
CA ILE A 146 -31.34 -16.26 11.38
C ILE A 146 -31.45 -17.10 10.10
N TRP A 147 -30.65 -18.17 9.98
CA TRP A 147 -30.56 -18.98 8.76
C TRP A 147 -31.83 -19.79 8.51
N ALA A 148 -32.47 -20.29 9.58
CA ALA A 148 -33.76 -20.94 9.51
C ALA A 148 -34.86 -19.98 9.03
N SER A 149 -34.83 -18.72 9.48
CA SER A 149 -35.78 -17.69 9.06
C SER A 149 -35.59 -17.31 7.59
N LEU A 150 -34.34 -17.02 7.17
CA LEU A 150 -34.02 -16.63 5.80
C LEU A 150 -34.31 -17.75 4.80
N SER A 151 -34.01 -19.00 5.16
CA SER A 151 -34.29 -20.16 4.30
C SER A 151 -35.77 -20.36 4.00
N LYS A 152 -36.70 -19.72 4.72
CA LYS A 152 -38.13 -19.75 4.37
C LYS A 152 -38.43 -18.95 3.10
N GLY A 153 -37.78 -17.79 2.93
CA GLY A 153 -37.98 -16.87 1.80
C GLY A 153 -37.03 -17.07 0.63
N TRP A 154 -35.82 -17.59 0.89
CA TRP A 154 -34.75 -17.67 -0.10
C TRP A 154 -34.12 -19.07 -0.16
N LEU A 155 -33.60 -19.43 -1.34
CA LEU A 155 -32.65 -20.52 -1.50
C LEU A 155 -31.24 -19.91 -1.51
N ILE A 156 -30.56 -19.95 -0.38
CA ILE A 156 -29.23 -19.36 -0.22
C ILE A 156 -28.18 -20.37 -0.68
N LYS A 157 -27.48 -20.04 -1.77
CA LYS A 157 -26.43 -20.91 -2.33
C LYS A 157 -25.21 -20.98 -1.43
N GLN A 158 -24.72 -19.81 -1.03
CA GLN A 158 -23.53 -19.67 -0.22
C GLN A 158 -23.62 -18.43 0.66
N HIS A 159 -22.86 -18.45 1.75
CA HIS A 159 -22.61 -17.30 2.60
C HIS A 159 -21.11 -17.01 2.68
N LEU A 160 -20.69 -15.81 2.30
CA LEU A 160 -19.32 -15.33 2.50
C LEU A 160 -19.27 -14.48 3.78
N GLY A 161 -18.35 -14.79 4.71
CA GLY A 161 -18.14 -13.99 5.91
C GLY A 161 -16.81 -14.30 6.61
N ASP A 162 -16.39 -13.45 7.53
CA ASP A 162 -15.06 -13.47 8.14
C ASP A 162 -14.92 -14.41 9.34
N ASN A 163 -16.06 -14.80 9.93
CA ASN A 163 -16.09 -15.57 11.16
C ASN A 163 -16.30 -17.08 10.91
N PRO A 164 -15.35 -17.95 11.35
CA PRO A 164 -15.47 -19.40 11.16
C PRO A 164 -16.72 -20.03 11.81
N HIS A 165 -17.23 -19.47 12.90
CA HIS A 165 -18.40 -19.99 13.58
C HIS A 165 -19.69 -19.45 12.98
N SER A 166 -19.91 -18.13 13.03
CA SER A 166 -21.19 -17.52 12.64
C SER A 166 -21.43 -17.50 11.13
N ASP A 167 -20.38 -17.48 10.32
CA ASP A 167 -20.49 -17.30 8.86
C ASP A 167 -20.11 -18.56 8.07
N VAL A 168 -19.53 -19.57 8.73
CA VAL A 168 -19.17 -20.83 8.09
C VAL A 168 -19.89 -22.00 8.73
N GLU A 169 -19.74 -22.21 10.03
CA GLU A 169 -20.35 -23.35 10.72
C GLU A 169 -21.88 -23.23 10.81
N MET A 170 -22.41 -22.09 11.27
CA MET A 170 -23.85 -21.90 11.47
C MET A 170 -24.68 -21.98 10.19
N PRO A 171 -24.28 -21.38 9.05
CA PRO A 171 -25.01 -21.56 7.79
C PRO A 171 -24.94 -23.01 7.30
N ARG A 172 -23.81 -23.71 7.46
CA ARG A 172 -23.66 -25.12 7.05
C ARG A 172 -24.62 -26.05 7.78
N ARG A 173 -24.88 -25.81 9.06
CA ARG A 173 -25.91 -26.55 9.83
C ARG A 173 -27.32 -26.41 9.24
N HIS A 174 -27.54 -25.38 8.42
CA HIS A 174 -28.80 -25.10 7.71
C HIS A 174 -28.73 -25.43 6.20
N GLY A 175 -27.72 -26.18 5.75
CA GLY A 175 -27.57 -26.58 4.36
C GLY A 175 -27.06 -25.48 3.42
N ILE A 176 -26.51 -24.39 3.95
CA ILE A 176 -25.94 -23.28 3.18
C ILE A 176 -24.42 -23.45 3.11
N HIS A 177 -23.83 -23.26 1.93
CA HIS A 177 -22.37 -23.33 1.79
C HIS A 177 -21.70 -22.10 2.42
N GLY A 178 -21.17 -22.25 3.64
CA GLY A 178 -20.37 -21.20 4.28
C GLY A 178 -18.93 -21.14 3.74
N VAL A 179 -18.49 -19.94 3.35
CA VAL A 179 -17.18 -19.60 2.79
C VAL A 179 -16.49 -18.59 3.71
N LEU A 180 -15.27 -18.92 4.15
CA LEU A 180 -14.48 -18.05 5.02
C LEU A 180 -13.79 -16.95 4.20
N CYS A 181 -14.06 -15.70 4.55
CA CYS A 181 -13.32 -14.52 4.10
C CYS A 181 -12.15 -14.23 5.04
N THR A 182 -10.96 -13.99 4.48
CA THR A 182 -9.79 -13.59 5.27
C THR A 182 -9.09 -12.34 4.73
N GLN A 183 -9.59 -11.74 3.65
CA GLN A 183 -8.94 -10.61 2.98
C GLN A 183 -8.73 -9.40 3.90
N ALA A 184 -9.67 -9.14 4.81
CA ALA A 184 -9.58 -8.05 5.78
C ALA A 184 -8.45 -8.24 6.80
N ARG A 185 -7.90 -9.45 6.98
CA ARG A 185 -6.82 -9.68 7.94
C ARG A 185 -5.54 -8.99 7.46
N LEU A 186 -4.68 -8.64 8.42
CA LEU A 186 -3.35 -8.17 8.10
C LEU A 186 -2.56 -9.31 7.45
N THR A 187 -1.83 -8.99 6.39
CA THR A 187 -0.80 -9.90 5.87
C THR A 187 0.39 -9.94 6.83
N PRO A 188 1.27 -10.96 6.73
CA PRO A 188 2.51 -10.98 7.51
C PRO A 188 3.37 -9.72 7.35
N VAL A 189 3.35 -9.09 6.17
CA VAL A 189 4.14 -7.90 5.87
C VAL A 189 3.52 -6.65 6.49
N GLU A 190 2.20 -6.51 6.42
CA GLU A 190 1.47 -5.43 7.11
C GLU A 190 1.65 -5.54 8.63
N GLN A 191 1.61 -6.76 9.17
CA GLN A 191 1.88 -7.04 10.58
C GLN A 191 3.31 -6.65 10.97
N LEU A 192 4.31 -7.02 10.16
CA LEU A 192 5.71 -6.66 10.38
C LEU A 192 5.91 -5.13 10.43
N VAL A 193 5.30 -4.40 9.48
CA VAL A 193 5.38 -2.93 9.43
C VAL A 193 4.69 -2.31 10.65
N LEU A 194 3.51 -2.82 11.03
CA LEU A 194 2.80 -2.40 12.24
C LEU A 194 3.64 -2.59 13.50
N GLU A 195 4.18 -3.79 13.72
CA GLU A 195 4.99 -4.16 14.89
C GLU A 195 6.33 -3.41 14.94
N SER A 196 6.83 -2.98 13.77
CA SER A 196 8.01 -2.12 13.67
C SER A 196 7.73 -0.66 14.05
N GLY A 197 6.51 -0.34 14.48
CA GLY A 197 6.12 0.99 14.93
C GLY A 197 5.60 1.91 13.82
N TYR A 198 5.15 1.35 12.70
CA TYR A 198 4.59 2.08 11.55
C TYR A 198 3.10 1.82 11.31
N PRO A 199 2.20 2.14 12.28
CA PRO A 199 0.78 1.81 12.18
C PRO A 199 0.05 2.52 11.04
N VAL A 200 0.37 3.79 10.74
CA VAL A 200 -0.29 4.53 9.65
C VAL A 200 0.14 3.96 8.31
N LEU A 201 1.43 3.65 8.14
CA LEU A 201 1.91 3.00 6.92
C LEU A 201 1.26 1.63 6.72
N ALA A 202 1.16 0.80 7.76
CA ALA A 202 0.47 -0.49 7.68
C ALA A 202 -1.01 -0.36 7.28
N GLN A 203 -1.72 0.66 7.81
CA GLN A 203 -3.10 0.96 7.41
C GLN A 203 -3.21 1.38 5.94
N VAL A 204 -2.29 2.20 5.45
CA VAL A 204 -2.22 2.62 4.05
C VAL A 204 -1.97 1.42 3.14
N MET A 205 -1.00 0.56 3.48
CA MET A 205 -0.71 -0.68 2.74
C MET A 205 -1.95 -1.57 2.63
N ARG A 206 -2.63 -1.81 3.76
CA ARG A 206 -3.85 -2.63 3.79
C ARG A 206 -4.97 -2.02 2.97
N THR A 207 -5.19 -0.71 3.09
CA THR A 207 -6.24 -0.02 2.33
C THR A 207 -5.96 -0.06 0.82
N CYS A 208 -4.71 0.15 0.41
CA CYS A 208 -4.26 0.02 -0.99
C CYS A 208 -4.53 -1.38 -1.55
N ARG A 209 -4.20 -2.42 -0.77
CA ARG A 209 -4.42 -3.82 -1.16
C ARG A 209 -5.89 -4.18 -1.27
N LEU A 210 -6.71 -3.79 -0.29
CA LEU A 210 -8.16 -4.07 -0.29
C LEU A 210 -8.91 -3.31 -1.40
N GLY A 211 -8.35 -2.18 -1.84
CA GLY A 211 -8.82 -1.39 -2.96
C GLY A 211 -8.48 -1.94 -4.35
N ASN A 212 -7.82 -3.09 -4.46
CA ASN A 212 -7.41 -3.65 -5.74
C ASN A 212 -8.63 -3.96 -6.63
N PRO A 213 -8.77 -3.31 -7.80
CA PRO A 213 -9.93 -3.50 -8.68
C PRO A 213 -9.76 -4.67 -9.65
N LEU A 214 -8.62 -5.34 -9.65
CA LEU A 214 -8.27 -6.34 -10.64
C LEU A 214 -8.83 -7.74 -10.27
N PRO A 215 -9.10 -8.60 -11.27
CA PRO A 215 -9.60 -9.96 -11.02
C PRO A 215 -8.58 -10.79 -10.23
N SER A 216 -9.03 -11.53 -9.21
CA SER A 216 -8.15 -12.16 -8.22
C SER A 216 -7.16 -13.20 -8.74
N THR A 217 -7.40 -13.77 -9.93
CA THR A 217 -6.54 -14.78 -10.55
C THR A 217 -5.59 -14.23 -11.61
N SER A 218 -5.48 -12.91 -11.77
CA SER A 218 -4.63 -12.30 -12.80
C SER A 218 -3.21 -12.02 -12.30
N VAL A 219 -2.21 -12.12 -13.20
CA VAL A 219 -0.82 -11.70 -12.91
C VAL A 219 -0.78 -10.23 -12.48
N ALA A 220 -1.63 -9.39 -13.08
CA ALA A 220 -1.77 -7.99 -12.72
C ALA A 220 -2.19 -7.79 -11.25
N THR A 221 -3.07 -8.65 -10.71
CA THR A 221 -3.44 -8.62 -9.28
C THR A 221 -2.26 -8.92 -8.37
N GLU A 222 -1.44 -9.91 -8.71
CA GLU A 222 -0.24 -10.22 -7.93
C GLU A 222 0.76 -9.06 -7.93
N VAL A 223 0.94 -8.41 -9.09
CA VAL A 223 1.79 -7.22 -9.24
C VAL A 223 1.25 -6.05 -8.41
N TRP A 224 -0.04 -5.75 -8.49
CA TRP A 224 -0.69 -4.70 -7.67
C TRP A 224 -0.49 -4.97 -6.18
N ASN A 225 -0.75 -6.20 -5.74
CA ASN A 225 -0.61 -6.57 -4.35
C ASN A 225 0.86 -6.46 -3.92
N ALA A 226 1.82 -6.90 -4.72
CA ALA A 226 3.23 -6.75 -4.41
C ALA A 226 3.67 -5.27 -4.35
N ALA A 227 3.12 -4.42 -5.22
CA ALA A 227 3.34 -2.98 -5.17
C ALA A 227 2.82 -2.37 -3.85
N CYS A 228 1.60 -2.69 -3.42
CA CYS A 228 1.05 -2.20 -2.14
C CYS A 228 1.78 -2.80 -0.91
N GLN A 229 2.18 -4.07 -0.95
CA GLN A 229 2.70 -4.81 0.21
C GLN A 229 4.20 -4.64 0.43
N PHE A 230 4.98 -4.48 -0.64
CA PHE A 230 6.43 -4.42 -0.56
C PHE A 230 6.99 -3.11 -1.09
N ASN A 231 6.58 -2.69 -2.29
CA ASN A 231 7.18 -1.52 -2.92
C ASN A 231 6.79 -0.23 -2.19
N LEU A 232 5.50 -0.03 -1.95
CA LEU A 232 4.98 1.15 -1.24
C LEU A 232 5.67 1.41 0.10
N PRO A 233 5.72 0.46 1.06
CA PRO A 233 6.43 0.72 2.32
C PRO A 233 7.93 0.95 2.10
N LEU A 234 8.56 0.23 1.17
CA LEU A 234 9.97 0.43 0.84
C LEU A 234 10.24 1.86 0.33
N LEU A 235 9.42 2.37 -0.59
CA LEU A 235 9.53 3.72 -1.14
C LEU A 235 9.28 4.80 -0.07
N VAL A 236 8.27 4.62 0.78
CA VAL A 236 7.96 5.58 1.87
C VAL A 236 9.08 5.64 2.91
N LEU A 237 9.57 4.49 3.37
CA LEU A 237 10.70 4.41 4.32
C LEU A 237 12.00 4.91 3.68
N GLY A 238 12.20 4.57 2.40
CA GLY A 238 13.34 4.98 1.60
C GLY A 238 13.39 6.48 1.35
N ALA A 239 12.26 7.15 1.10
CA ALA A 239 12.17 8.61 0.96
C ALA A 239 12.67 9.32 2.24
N ALA A 240 12.21 8.87 3.41
CA ALA A 240 12.69 9.41 4.68
C ALA A 240 14.17 9.10 4.94
N GLY A 241 14.64 7.91 4.54
CA GLY A 241 16.05 7.52 4.60
C GLY A 241 16.95 8.39 3.72
N LEU A 242 16.56 8.57 2.46
CA LEU A 242 17.24 9.39 1.46
C LEU A 242 17.40 10.83 1.92
N ARG A 243 16.32 11.44 2.44
CA ARG A 243 16.35 12.80 3.00
C ARG A 243 17.39 12.95 4.10
N ARG A 244 17.42 12.01 5.06
CA ARG A 244 18.41 12.01 6.15
C ARG A 244 19.83 11.84 5.64
N GLN A 245 20.06 11.02 4.62
CA GLN A 245 21.39 10.84 4.04
C GLN A 245 21.86 12.10 3.30
N ARG A 246 20.97 12.77 2.55
CA ARG A 246 21.27 14.07 1.95
C ARG A 246 21.73 15.06 3.03
N ASP A 247 20.95 15.20 4.09
CA ASP A 247 21.24 16.13 5.19
C ASP A 247 22.56 15.78 5.89
N ALA A 248 22.83 14.49 6.14
CA ALA A 248 24.06 14.02 6.77
C ALA A 248 25.32 14.27 5.92
N LEU A 249 25.16 14.29 4.59
CA LEU A 249 26.24 14.62 3.65
C LEU A 249 26.39 16.13 3.43
N GLY A 250 25.49 16.95 3.98
CA GLY A 250 25.50 18.41 3.81
C GLY A 250 25.14 18.86 2.39
N LEU A 251 24.43 18.02 1.63
CA LEU A 251 24.01 18.31 0.25
C LEU A 251 22.67 19.06 0.26
N ARG A 252 22.47 19.99 -0.67
CA ARG A 252 21.22 20.75 -0.74
C ARG A 252 20.07 20.02 -1.40
N ARG A 253 20.36 19.21 -2.43
CA ARG A 253 19.31 18.64 -3.28
C ARG A 253 19.39 17.15 -3.51
N ILE A 254 18.32 16.58 -4.04
CA ILE A 254 18.26 15.18 -4.47
C ILE A 254 17.93 15.12 -5.95
N LEU A 255 18.66 14.30 -6.69
CA LEU A 255 18.38 14.02 -8.10
C LEU A 255 17.93 12.57 -8.25
N PHE A 256 16.67 12.36 -8.60
CA PHE A 256 16.12 11.02 -8.83
C PHE A 256 16.47 10.56 -10.25
N SER A 257 17.20 9.45 -10.36
CA SER A 257 17.52 8.84 -11.65
C SER A 257 16.25 8.36 -12.34
N ASP A 258 16.19 8.46 -13.68
CA ASP A 258 14.97 8.06 -14.38
C ASP A 258 14.64 6.57 -14.25
N ARG A 259 13.39 6.26 -14.60
CA ARG A 259 12.72 4.97 -14.50
C ARG A 259 12.52 4.47 -13.09
N ASP A 260 13.57 3.95 -12.46
CA ASP A 260 13.45 3.22 -11.20
C ASP A 260 13.02 4.14 -10.05
N CYS A 261 13.42 5.42 -10.11
CA CYS A 261 12.98 6.39 -9.12
C CYS A 261 11.71 7.17 -9.52
N TYR A 262 11.02 6.83 -10.62
CA TYR A 262 9.81 7.56 -11.05
C TYR A 262 8.77 7.61 -9.92
N LEU A 263 8.41 6.45 -9.38
CA LEU A 263 7.45 6.32 -8.28
C LEU A 263 7.98 6.94 -6.97
N LEU A 264 9.28 6.81 -6.72
CA LEU A 264 9.92 7.36 -5.52
C LEU A 264 9.89 8.89 -5.52
N ALA A 265 10.14 9.52 -6.67
CA ALA A 265 10.14 10.98 -6.81
C ALA A 265 8.74 11.55 -6.50
N GLU A 266 7.67 10.89 -6.95
CA GLU A 266 6.29 11.29 -6.65
C GLU A 266 6.00 11.20 -5.13
N ILE A 267 6.36 10.08 -4.49
CA ILE A 267 6.19 9.90 -3.04
C ILE A 267 7.02 10.91 -2.25
N PHE A 268 8.27 11.14 -2.64
CA PHE A 268 9.16 12.08 -1.96
C PHE A 268 8.60 13.50 -2.05
N SER A 269 8.17 13.94 -3.24
CA SER A 269 7.55 15.25 -3.46
C SER A 269 6.33 15.46 -2.57
N LEU A 270 5.50 14.42 -2.42
CA LEU A 270 4.32 14.47 -1.57
C LEU A 270 4.70 14.58 -0.09
N LEU A 271 5.67 13.80 0.40
CA LEU A 271 6.05 13.80 1.81
C LEU A 271 6.85 15.06 2.18
N HIS A 272 7.72 15.54 1.29
CA HIS A 272 8.71 16.59 1.52
C HIS A 272 8.65 17.71 0.45
N PRO A 273 7.52 18.41 0.29
CA PRO A 273 7.29 19.38 -0.80
C PRO A 273 8.15 20.64 -0.73
N ALA A 274 8.85 20.88 0.39
CA ALA A 274 9.73 22.03 0.56
C ALA A 274 11.20 21.71 0.24
N ASP A 275 11.54 20.45 0.01
CA ASP A 275 12.88 20.02 -0.28
C ASP A 275 13.20 20.25 -1.77
N ASP A 276 14.43 20.67 -2.05
CA ASP A 276 14.93 20.89 -3.41
C ASP A 276 15.24 19.54 -4.07
N ILE A 277 14.49 19.21 -5.13
CA ILE A 277 14.61 17.95 -5.86
C ILE A 277 14.46 18.18 -7.35
N ASP A 278 15.04 17.28 -8.15
CA ASP A 278 14.74 17.14 -9.56
C ASP A 278 14.67 15.66 -9.96
N TYR A 279 13.86 15.37 -10.96
CA TYR A 279 13.82 14.07 -11.62
C TYR A 279 14.62 14.16 -12.92
N ILE A 280 15.71 13.40 -13.01
CA ILE A 280 16.70 13.56 -14.09
C ILE A 280 16.63 12.43 -15.12
N HIS A 281 16.69 12.80 -16.40
CA HIS A 281 16.73 11.84 -17.49
C HIS A 281 18.15 11.30 -17.67
N VAL A 282 18.37 10.07 -17.21
CA VAL A 282 19.69 9.44 -17.16
C VAL A 282 19.57 7.94 -17.33
N SER A 283 20.44 7.35 -18.13
CA SER A 283 20.58 5.90 -18.24
C SER A 283 22.04 5.50 -18.26
N ARG A 284 22.31 4.20 -18.14
CA ARG A 284 23.64 3.64 -18.35
C ARG A 284 24.24 4.08 -19.70
N GLU A 285 23.42 4.10 -20.76
CA GLU A 285 23.85 4.50 -22.11
C GLU A 285 24.28 5.97 -22.14
N VAL A 286 23.49 6.85 -21.53
CA VAL A 286 23.77 8.30 -21.49
C VAL A 286 24.99 8.62 -20.62
N LEU A 287 25.16 7.93 -19.48
CA LEU A 287 26.35 8.08 -18.63
C LEU A 287 27.64 7.63 -19.33
N GLN A 288 27.56 6.57 -20.16
CA GLN A 288 28.71 6.05 -20.92
C GLN A 288 29.08 6.91 -22.13
N HIS A 289 28.10 7.51 -22.80
CA HIS A 289 28.28 8.27 -24.05
C HIS A 289 27.99 9.77 -23.90
N GLY A 290 28.12 10.29 -22.68
CA GLY A 290 27.68 11.64 -22.31
C GLY A 290 28.09 12.72 -23.30
N SER A 291 27.09 13.39 -23.89
CA SER A 291 27.29 14.52 -24.80
C SER A 291 27.61 15.79 -24.02
N LYS A 292 28.11 16.83 -24.71
CA LYS A 292 28.24 18.18 -24.12
C LYS A 292 26.89 18.70 -23.61
N ASP A 293 25.81 18.38 -24.31
CA ASP A 293 24.45 18.74 -23.90
C ASP A 293 24.06 18.04 -22.60
N PHE A 294 24.38 16.76 -22.44
CA PHE A 294 24.10 16.03 -21.21
C PHE A 294 24.89 16.56 -20.01
N LEU A 295 26.16 16.96 -20.22
CA LEU A 295 26.95 17.61 -19.17
C LEU A 295 26.33 18.95 -18.77
N ALA A 296 25.97 19.79 -19.74
CA ALA A 296 25.32 21.07 -19.48
C ALA A 296 23.95 20.90 -18.79
N TYR A 297 23.23 19.83 -19.13
CA TYR A 297 21.98 19.46 -18.46
C TYR A 297 22.22 19.14 -16.98
N LEU A 298 23.21 18.29 -16.69
CA LEU A 298 23.57 17.94 -15.30
C LEU A 298 24.08 19.16 -14.50
N ASP A 299 24.77 20.09 -15.16
CA ASP A 299 25.16 21.37 -14.56
C ASP A 299 23.95 22.24 -14.20
N GLU A 300 22.97 22.33 -15.10
CA GLU A 300 21.75 23.12 -14.90
C GLU A 300 20.91 22.56 -13.75
N VAL A 301 20.82 21.24 -13.62
CA VAL A 301 20.16 20.59 -12.47
C VAL A 301 21.07 20.48 -11.23
N GLY A 302 22.20 21.19 -11.18
CA GLY A 302 22.98 21.36 -9.95
C GLY A 302 23.58 20.06 -9.39
N LEU A 303 24.11 19.20 -10.26
CA LEU A 303 24.71 17.90 -9.91
C LEU A 303 25.73 17.97 -8.75
N ASP A 304 26.55 19.01 -8.70
CA ASP A 304 27.67 19.09 -7.75
C ASP A 304 27.23 19.23 -6.26
N ASP A 305 25.98 19.59 -6.00
CA ASP A 305 25.40 19.75 -4.66
C ASP A 305 24.21 18.80 -4.42
N ALA A 306 24.21 17.70 -5.16
CA ALA A 306 23.12 16.73 -5.17
C ALA A 306 23.52 15.37 -4.59
N LEU A 307 22.57 14.76 -3.88
CA LEU A 307 22.55 13.32 -3.67
C LEU A 307 21.77 12.67 -4.81
N ILE A 308 22.46 11.94 -5.67
CA ILE A 308 21.81 11.13 -6.71
C ILE A 308 21.10 9.97 -6.02
N CYS A 309 19.86 9.70 -6.39
CA CYS A 309 19.10 8.55 -5.93
C CYS A 309 18.94 7.55 -7.07
N ASP A 310 19.13 6.28 -6.73
CA ASP A 310 18.77 5.13 -7.54
C ASP A 310 18.12 4.07 -6.61
N ILE A 311 17.31 3.15 -7.12
CA ILE A 311 16.72 2.09 -6.30
C ILE A 311 17.75 0.97 -6.11
N ALA A 312 18.28 0.42 -7.20
CA ALA A 312 19.19 -0.71 -7.17
C ALA A 312 20.35 -0.50 -8.15
N ALA A 313 21.56 -0.29 -7.63
CA ALA A 313 22.70 0.00 -8.50
C ALA A 313 24.02 -0.57 -7.97
N THR A 314 24.92 -0.86 -8.90
CA THR A 314 26.33 -1.17 -8.62
C THR A 314 27.18 0.08 -8.42
N GLY A 315 26.71 1.25 -8.86
CA GLY A 315 27.46 2.52 -8.89
C GLY A 315 28.45 2.65 -10.05
N CYS A 316 28.69 1.59 -10.84
CA CYS A 316 29.74 1.57 -11.88
C CYS A 316 29.59 2.68 -12.93
N SER A 317 28.39 2.90 -13.47
CA SER A 317 28.16 3.93 -14.50
C SER A 317 28.40 5.34 -13.96
N TRP A 318 27.97 5.60 -12.73
CA TRP A 318 28.19 6.89 -12.06
C TRP A 318 29.65 7.10 -11.69
N GLU A 319 30.38 6.06 -11.27
CA GLU A 319 31.81 6.16 -10.96
C GLU A 319 32.61 6.49 -12.21
N HIS A 320 32.36 5.78 -13.32
CA HIS A 320 33.02 6.04 -14.59
C HIS A 320 32.78 7.47 -15.08
N PHE A 321 31.53 7.92 -14.99
CA PHE A 321 31.16 9.29 -15.34
C PHE A 321 31.89 10.30 -14.43
N ALA A 322 31.81 10.14 -13.11
CA ALA A 322 32.42 11.01 -12.12
C ALA A 322 33.94 11.13 -12.34
N ARG A 323 34.62 10.00 -12.58
CA ARG A 323 36.06 9.94 -12.87
C ARG A 323 36.41 10.61 -14.18
N ALA A 324 35.65 10.36 -15.24
CA ALA A 324 35.89 10.95 -16.56
C ALA A 324 35.71 12.47 -16.54
N GLN A 325 34.71 12.97 -15.80
CA GLN A 325 34.44 14.40 -15.64
C GLN A 325 35.24 15.06 -14.51
N ARG A 326 36.00 14.27 -13.73
CA ARG A 326 36.73 14.71 -12.52
C ARG A 326 35.82 15.44 -11.52
N ARG A 327 34.62 14.90 -11.29
CA ARG A 327 33.64 15.44 -10.35
C ARG A 327 33.46 14.47 -9.19
N LYS A 328 33.31 15.00 -7.98
CA LYS A 328 32.96 14.20 -6.81
C LYS A 328 31.44 14.15 -6.69
N LEU A 329 30.89 12.96 -6.72
CA LEU A 329 29.44 12.73 -6.66
C LEU A 329 29.08 11.89 -5.44
N ALA A 330 27.83 12.02 -5.00
CA ALA A 330 27.24 11.15 -3.99
C ALA A 330 26.07 10.38 -4.60
N LEU A 331 26.02 9.08 -4.34
CA LEU A 331 24.97 8.18 -4.80
C LEU A 331 24.32 7.47 -3.62
N PHE A 332 23.02 7.58 -3.50
CA PHE A 332 22.19 6.81 -2.59
C PHE A 332 21.49 5.69 -3.34
N THR A 333 21.55 4.48 -2.80
CA THR A 333 20.77 3.34 -3.30
C THR A 333 19.97 2.65 -2.20
N PHE A 334 18.84 2.06 -2.55
CA PHE A 334 18.13 1.19 -1.60
C PHE A 334 18.92 -0.11 -1.48
N VAL A 335 19.31 -0.67 -2.62
CA VAL A 335 20.20 -1.82 -2.71
C VAL A 335 21.47 -1.46 -3.44
N PHE A 336 22.60 -1.52 -2.73
CA PHE A 336 23.91 -1.52 -3.37
C PHE A 336 24.24 -2.93 -3.84
N ILE A 337 24.36 -3.10 -5.15
CA ILE A 337 24.56 -4.41 -5.76
C ILE A 337 26.06 -4.75 -5.73
N ASP A 338 26.48 -5.61 -4.80
CA ASP A 338 27.89 -5.92 -4.52
C ASP A 338 28.29 -7.37 -4.84
N ASN A 339 27.34 -8.23 -5.20
CA ASN A 339 27.57 -9.65 -5.52
C ASN A 339 26.99 -10.07 -6.88
N TRP A 340 26.77 -9.13 -7.80
CA TRP A 340 26.24 -9.45 -9.12
C TRP A 340 27.21 -10.31 -9.93
N ARG A 341 26.78 -11.52 -10.29
CA ARG A 341 27.62 -12.53 -10.93
C ARG A 341 28.19 -12.10 -12.29
N GLU A 342 27.55 -11.14 -12.95
CA GLU A 342 27.96 -10.61 -14.26
C GLU A 342 28.61 -9.22 -14.16
N ALA A 343 28.91 -8.73 -12.94
CA ALA A 343 29.54 -7.44 -12.77
C ALA A 343 30.97 -7.49 -13.33
N THR A 344 31.25 -6.61 -14.27
CA THR A 344 32.58 -6.41 -14.86
C THR A 344 33.52 -5.64 -13.94
N PHE A 345 33.03 -5.08 -12.82
CA PHE A 345 33.80 -4.29 -11.87
C PHE A 345 33.58 -4.79 -10.43
N PRO A 346 34.65 -4.98 -9.63
CA PRO A 346 34.53 -5.43 -8.25
C PRO A 346 33.99 -4.31 -7.36
N ALA A 347 33.01 -4.64 -6.50
CA ALA A 347 32.36 -3.68 -5.61
C ALA A 347 33.34 -2.91 -4.70
N SER A 348 34.46 -3.54 -4.32
CA SER A 348 35.51 -2.90 -3.53
C SER A 348 36.15 -1.69 -4.21
N GLU A 349 36.25 -1.68 -5.55
CA GLU A 349 36.78 -0.53 -6.28
C GLU A 349 35.82 0.65 -6.27
N ILE A 350 34.51 0.38 -6.38
CA ILE A 350 33.47 1.41 -6.28
C ILE A 350 33.48 2.03 -4.88
N LEU A 351 33.52 1.20 -3.84
CA LEU A 351 33.55 1.66 -2.45
C LEU A 351 34.83 2.42 -2.07
N ALA A 352 35.94 2.16 -2.78
CA ALA A 352 37.21 2.85 -2.60
C ALA A 352 37.38 4.08 -3.52
N SER A 353 36.40 4.37 -4.39
CA SER A 353 36.55 5.44 -5.38
C SER A 353 36.64 6.82 -4.72
N PRO A 354 37.63 7.66 -5.10
CA PRO A 354 37.69 9.04 -4.64
C PRO A 354 36.68 9.97 -5.36
N TRP A 355 35.99 9.47 -6.39
CA TRP A 355 35.08 10.22 -7.24
C TRP A 355 33.60 9.98 -6.91
N LEU A 356 33.26 8.84 -6.31
CA LEU A 356 31.88 8.48 -6.01
C LEU A 356 31.75 8.01 -4.56
N GLN A 357 31.00 8.76 -3.76
CA GLN A 357 30.60 8.35 -2.43
C GLN A 357 29.25 7.62 -2.48
N CYS A 358 29.27 6.31 -2.29
CA CYS A 358 28.07 5.50 -2.22
C CYS A 358 27.52 5.43 -0.78
N VAL A 359 26.20 5.55 -0.66
CA VAL A 359 25.44 5.35 0.57
C VAL A 359 24.28 4.41 0.26
N TRP A 360 23.98 3.47 1.15
CA TRP A 360 22.94 2.47 0.90
C TRP A 360 22.14 2.05 2.12
N ILE A 361 20.95 1.51 1.89
CA ILE A 361 20.14 0.86 2.94
C ILE A 361 20.66 -0.56 3.18
N ARG A 362 20.83 -1.34 2.09
CA ARG A 362 21.31 -2.73 2.11
C ARG A 362 22.29 -3.01 0.99
N ARG A 363 23.17 -3.98 1.22
CA ARG A 363 23.92 -4.63 0.15
C ARG A 363 23.19 -5.88 -0.33
N SER A 364 23.29 -6.21 -1.60
CA SER A 364 22.69 -7.44 -2.13
C SER A 364 23.30 -8.70 -1.50
N SER A 365 24.55 -8.65 -1.04
CA SER A 365 25.20 -9.71 -0.25
C SER A 365 24.66 -9.90 1.17
N GLU A 366 23.97 -8.90 1.73
CA GLU A 366 23.34 -8.96 3.06
C GLU A 366 21.93 -9.54 3.01
N LEU A 367 21.40 -9.77 1.81
CA LEU A 367 20.06 -10.26 1.57
C LEU A 367 20.09 -11.77 1.31
N ILE A 368 19.10 -12.48 1.86
CA ILE A 368 18.95 -13.93 1.65
C ILE A 368 18.53 -14.18 0.20
N ASN A 369 17.57 -13.38 -0.28
CA ASN A 369 17.09 -13.39 -1.64
C ASN A 369 17.20 -11.96 -2.19
N TYR A 370 17.98 -11.79 -3.26
CA TYR A 370 17.97 -10.57 -4.06
C TYR A 370 17.69 -10.93 -5.51
N SER A 371 16.78 -10.20 -6.15
CA SER A 371 16.35 -10.45 -7.52
C SER A 371 15.91 -9.16 -8.22
N THR A 372 15.63 -9.26 -9.52
CA THR A 372 15.08 -8.16 -10.33
C THR A 372 13.59 -7.89 -10.06
N ALA A 373 12.97 -8.55 -9.08
CA ALA A 373 11.59 -8.25 -8.66
C ALA A 373 11.41 -6.78 -8.25
N ILE A 374 12.45 -6.18 -7.65
CA ILE A 374 12.44 -4.76 -7.27
C ILE A 374 12.36 -3.82 -8.47
N GLU A 375 12.94 -4.20 -9.61
CA GLU A 375 12.88 -3.41 -10.86
C GLU A 375 11.49 -3.50 -11.50
N VAL A 376 10.82 -4.66 -11.41
CA VAL A 376 9.45 -4.85 -11.93
C VAL A 376 8.47 -3.88 -11.28
N VAL A 377 8.49 -3.81 -9.94
CA VAL A 377 7.55 -2.97 -9.18
C VAL A 377 7.91 -1.48 -9.17
N ASN A 378 9.08 -1.11 -9.70
CA ASN A 378 9.52 0.28 -9.88
C ASN A 378 9.57 0.73 -11.35
N THR A 379 8.97 -0.03 -12.26
CA THR A 379 8.92 0.32 -13.67
C THR A 379 8.14 1.62 -13.92
N ALA A 380 8.74 2.51 -14.71
CA ALA A 380 8.12 3.74 -15.20
C ALA A 380 7.25 3.53 -16.44
N PRO A 381 6.31 4.45 -16.74
CA PRO A 381 5.41 4.35 -17.89
C PRO A 381 6.07 4.66 -19.25
N TYR A 382 7.39 4.81 -19.29
CA TYR A 382 8.18 5.11 -20.48
C TYR A 382 9.52 4.35 -20.46
N PRO A 383 10.11 4.13 -21.64
CA PRO A 383 11.36 3.38 -21.77
C PRO A 383 12.59 4.21 -21.37
N SER A 384 13.77 3.58 -21.39
CA SER A 384 15.04 4.19 -20.99
C SER A 384 15.42 5.41 -21.83
N CYS A 385 15.99 6.43 -21.17
CA CYS A 385 16.58 7.58 -21.85
C CYS A 385 17.77 7.13 -22.70
N ARG A 386 17.77 7.53 -23.96
CA ARG A 386 18.82 7.24 -24.94
C ARG A 386 19.80 8.41 -25.07
N ARG A 387 19.28 9.64 -25.02
CA ARG A 387 20.07 10.86 -25.19
C ARG A 387 19.35 12.07 -24.61
N VAL A 388 20.11 13.03 -24.09
CA VAL A 388 19.64 14.38 -23.82
C VAL A 388 20.22 15.33 -24.87
N THR A 389 19.35 16.16 -25.46
CA THR A 389 19.70 17.17 -26.46
C THR A 389 19.31 18.56 -25.97
N ARG A 390 20.09 19.57 -26.36
CA ARG A 390 19.81 20.97 -26.06
C ARG A 390 19.25 21.69 -27.28
N THR A 391 18.09 22.32 -27.13
CA THR A 391 17.51 23.23 -28.13
C THR A 391 17.33 24.61 -27.51
N GLY A 392 18.23 25.54 -27.86
CA GLY A 392 18.27 26.87 -27.22
C GLY A 392 18.63 26.77 -25.72
N ASN A 393 17.71 27.18 -24.85
CA ASN A 393 17.85 27.12 -23.38
C ASN A 393 17.04 25.98 -22.75
N GLN A 394 16.60 24.99 -23.53
CA GLN A 394 15.83 23.86 -23.04
C GLN A 394 16.53 22.54 -23.34
N PHE A 395 16.41 21.61 -22.41
CA PHE A 395 16.86 20.23 -22.57
C PHE A 395 15.66 19.31 -22.82
N SER A 396 15.84 18.35 -23.72
CA SER A 396 14.85 17.31 -24.00
C SER A 396 15.50 15.94 -24.00
N ALA A 397 14.82 14.95 -23.42
CA ALA A 397 15.23 13.56 -23.46
C ALA A 397 14.59 12.83 -24.65
N GLU A 398 15.42 12.09 -25.38
CA GLU A 398 15.01 11.10 -26.37
C GLU A 398 15.02 9.73 -25.71
N PHE A 399 13.93 8.97 -25.84
CA PHE A 399 13.77 7.65 -25.24
C PHE A 399 13.79 6.55 -26.31
N HIS A 400 14.10 5.32 -25.89
CA HIS A 400 13.94 4.14 -26.75
C HIS A 400 12.47 3.93 -27.17
N SER A 401 12.21 3.10 -28.18
CA SER A 401 10.84 2.90 -28.69
C SER A 401 10.09 1.73 -28.05
N SER A 402 10.80 0.75 -27.48
CA SER A 402 10.21 -0.50 -26.95
C SER A 402 10.08 -0.47 -25.43
N ARG A 403 8.93 -0.93 -24.92
CA ARG A 403 8.71 -1.20 -23.50
C ARG A 403 9.34 -2.52 -23.09
N GLU A 404 9.86 -2.60 -21.87
CA GLU A 404 10.55 -3.78 -21.34
C GLU A 404 9.60 -4.80 -20.70
N LEU A 405 8.43 -4.36 -20.23
CA LEU A 405 7.42 -5.20 -19.59
C LEU A 405 6.06 -5.15 -20.33
N PRO A 406 5.22 -6.20 -20.17
CA PRO A 406 3.86 -6.21 -20.70
C PRO A 406 3.02 -5.04 -20.18
N GLU A 407 2.09 -4.56 -21.00
CA GLU A 407 1.25 -3.41 -20.67
C GLU A 407 0.43 -3.61 -19.39
N GLU A 408 -0.14 -4.79 -19.21
CA GLU A 408 -0.94 -5.12 -18.03
C GLU A 408 -0.16 -5.04 -16.71
N VAL A 409 1.14 -5.36 -16.74
CA VAL A 409 2.04 -5.26 -15.58
C VAL A 409 2.28 -3.79 -15.26
N LEU A 410 2.58 -2.99 -16.28
CA LEU A 410 2.76 -1.54 -16.11
C LEU A 410 1.50 -0.88 -15.56
N GLN A 411 0.33 -1.18 -16.12
CA GLN A 411 -0.93 -0.61 -15.64
C GLN A 411 -1.24 -1.02 -14.20
N ALA A 412 -0.90 -2.25 -13.80
CA ALA A 412 -1.03 -2.68 -12.41
C ALA A 412 -0.12 -1.90 -11.45
N VAL A 413 1.15 -1.70 -11.80
CA VAL A 413 2.10 -0.91 -11.00
C VAL A 413 1.64 0.54 -10.86
N ILE A 414 1.32 1.19 -11.99
CA ILE A 414 0.91 2.60 -12.02
C ILE A 414 -0.44 2.79 -11.32
N GLY A 415 -1.40 1.88 -11.53
CA GLY A 415 -2.67 1.91 -10.83
C GLY A 415 -2.52 1.77 -9.31
N ALA A 416 -1.70 0.82 -8.86
CA ALA A 416 -1.42 0.62 -7.44
C ALA A 416 -0.74 1.85 -6.83
N HIS A 417 0.20 2.46 -7.57
CA HIS A 417 0.86 3.69 -7.16
C HIS A 417 -0.13 4.86 -7.04
N GLY A 418 -1.02 5.05 -8.02
CA GLY A 418 -2.05 6.08 -7.98
C GLY A 418 -2.97 5.93 -6.76
N ALA A 419 -3.46 4.71 -6.51
CA ALA A 419 -4.28 4.42 -5.34
C ALA A 419 -3.51 4.68 -4.02
N ALA A 420 -2.23 4.33 -3.97
CA ALA A 420 -1.37 4.62 -2.83
C ALA A 420 -1.19 6.13 -2.63
N MET A 421 -0.96 6.91 -3.69
CA MET A 421 -0.74 8.36 -3.61
C MET A 421 -1.95 9.11 -3.03
N ASP A 422 -3.17 8.68 -3.33
CA ASP A 422 -4.38 9.26 -2.73
C ASP A 422 -4.45 9.01 -1.21
N LEU A 423 -4.08 7.81 -0.77
CA LEU A 423 -4.01 7.44 0.64
C LEU A 423 -2.88 8.18 1.36
N LEU A 424 -1.70 8.26 0.74
CA LEU A 424 -0.55 9.01 1.26
C LEU A 424 -0.91 10.49 1.41
N ARG A 425 -1.64 11.09 0.45
CA ARG A 425 -2.11 12.48 0.54
C ARG A 425 -3.07 12.67 1.72
N LYS A 426 -4.04 11.76 1.89
CA LYS A 426 -4.99 11.77 3.02
C LYS A 426 -4.28 11.68 4.38
N HIS A 427 -3.20 10.89 4.46
CA HIS A 427 -2.50 10.59 5.71
C HIS A 427 -1.13 11.28 5.87
N ARG A 428 -0.82 12.26 5.00
CA ARG A 428 0.52 12.87 4.88
C ARG A 428 1.11 13.32 6.22
N PHE A 429 0.36 14.11 7.00
CA PHE A 429 0.87 14.65 8.26
C PHE A 429 1.16 13.56 9.30
N ALA A 430 0.29 12.56 9.39
CA ALA A 430 0.48 11.43 10.29
C ALA A 430 1.68 10.57 9.86
N LEU A 431 1.83 10.33 8.56
CA LEU A 431 2.99 9.62 8.00
C LEU A 431 4.30 10.36 8.24
N VAL A 432 4.37 11.67 7.98
CA VAL A 432 5.58 12.46 8.25
C VAL A 432 5.96 12.43 9.73
N ALA A 433 4.98 12.51 10.64
CA ALA A 433 5.22 12.38 12.07
C ALA A 433 5.73 10.97 12.45
N GLU A 434 5.16 9.93 11.85
CA GLU A 434 5.58 8.53 12.05
C GLU A 434 7.01 8.29 11.54
N LEU A 435 7.36 8.84 10.36
CA LEU A 435 8.65 8.70 9.68
C LEU A 435 9.78 9.57 10.26
N ALA A 436 9.46 10.47 11.20
CA ALA A 436 10.45 11.22 11.96
C ALA A 436 11.39 10.29 12.74
N ARG A 437 10.90 9.09 13.10
CA ARG A 437 11.72 8.02 13.66
C ARG A 437 12.49 7.31 12.54
N PRO A 438 13.81 7.11 12.69
CA PRO A 438 14.58 6.40 11.68
C PRO A 438 14.10 4.95 11.58
N ALA A 439 13.77 4.52 10.36
CA ALA A 439 13.50 3.13 10.05
C ALA A 439 14.70 2.28 10.39
N THR A 440 14.45 1.12 11.01
CA THR A 440 15.51 0.15 11.18
C THR A 440 15.93 -0.31 9.80
N LYS A 441 17.24 -0.32 9.58
CA LYS A 441 17.85 -0.93 8.42
C LYS A 441 17.22 -2.33 8.19
N ASP A 442 17.00 -3.07 9.28
CA ASP A 442 16.40 -4.41 9.29
C ASP A 442 15.04 -4.51 8.60
N LEU A 443 14.10 -3.61 8.89
CA LEU A 443 12.78 -3.61 8.26
C LEU A 443 12.88 -3.53 6.73
N CYS A 444 13.68 -2.60 6.18
CA CYS A 444 13.86 -2.50 4.74
C CYS A 444 14.48 -3.78 4.16
N GLY A 445 15.45 -4.40 4.85
CA GLY A 445 16.03 -5.67 4.43
C GLY A 445 15.00 -6.81 4.38
N GLN A 446 14.13 -6.91 5.39
CA GLN A 446 13.05 -7.89 5.42
C GLN A 446 12.03 -7.66 4.29
N LEU A 447 11.66 -6.41 4.00
CA LEU A 447 10.79 -6.06 2.88
C LEU A 447 11.39 -6.46 1.52
N ILE A 448 12.69 -6.17 1.31
CA ILE A 448 13.39 -6.53 0.07
C ILE A 448 13.51 -8.05 -0.08
N ASN A 449 13.83 -8.77 1.00
CA ASN A 449 13.89 -10.24 0.99
C ASN A 449 12.52 -10.85 0.65
N ALA A 450 11.43 -10.32 1.23
CA ALA A 450 10.08 -10.80 0.99
C ALA A 450 9.64 -10.52 -0.46
N LEU A 451 9.92 -9.33 -0.98
CA LEU A 451 9.69 -8.97 -2.39
C LEU A 451 10.42 -9.94 -3.33
N SER A 452 11.71 -10.15 -3.07
CA SER A 452 12.59 -10.99 -3.91
C SER A 452 12.24 -12.48 -3.84
N ALA A 453 11.47 -12.93 -2.85
CA ALA A 453 10.97 -14.30 -2.76
C ALA A 453 9.75 -14.56 -3.67
N THR A 454 9.20 -13.53 -4.32
CA THR A 454 8.01 -13.67 -5.17
C THR A 454 8.37 -14.28 -6.53
N SER A 455 8.03 -15.56 -6.73
CA SER A 455 8.37 -16.30 -7.96
C SER A 455 7.86 -15.62 -9.23
N GLN A 456 6.61 -15.13 -9.23
CA GLN A 456 6.01 -14.47 -10.38
C GLN A 456 6.74 -13.18 -10.76
N LEU A 457 7.11 -12.35 -9.78
CA LEU A 457 7.91 -11.15 -10.04
C LEU A 457 9.31 -11.47 -10.53
N ASN A 458 9.92 -12.56 -10.04
CA ASN A 458 11.21 -13.02 -10.53
C ASN A 458 11.13 -13.47 -12.01
N SER A 459 10.04 -14.15 -12.38
CA SER A 459 9.79 -14.51 -13.78
C SER A 459 9.60 -13.29 -14.68
N LEU A 460 8.85 -12.28 -14.23
CA LEU A 460 8.70 -11.00 -14.95
C LEU A 460 10.03 -10.23 -15.03
N GLY A 461 10.79 -10.19 -13.94
CA GLY A 461 12.07 -9.51 -13.88
C GLY A 461 13.15 -10.18 -14.74
N ALA A 462 12.98 -11.43 -15.16
CA ALA A 462 13.86 -12.05 -16.14
C ALA A 462 13.72 -11.42 -17.54
N LEU A 463 12.57 -10.81 -17.86
CA LEU A 463 12.33 -10.08 -19.11
C LEU A 463 13.10 -8.76 -19.18
N LEU A 464 13.41 -8.16 -18.02
CA LEU A 464 14.18 -6.91 -17.91
C LEU A 464 15.67 -7.09 -18.24
N LYS A 465 16.17 -8.33 -18.28
CA LYS A 465 17.59 -8.60 -18.54
C LYS A 465 17.94 -8.32 -20.01
N TRP A 466 18.52 -7.16 -20.25
CA TRP A 466 19.16 -6.77 -21.51
C TRP A 466 20.68 -7.10 -21.49
N PRO A 467 21.28 -7.61 -22.60
CA PRO A 467 20.68 -7.75 -23.93
C PRO A 467 20.12 -9.14 -24.23
N PRO A 468 19.10 -9.25 -25.11
CA PRO A 468 18.86 -10.47 -25.87
C PRO A 468 20.13 -10.74 -26.69
N ASN A 469 20.55 -12.01 -26.75
CA ASN A 469 21.66 -12.48 -27.58
C ASN A 469 21.76 -11.71 -28.91
N SER A 470 22.69 -10.75 -28.98
CA SER A 470 23.15 -10.18 -30.23
C SER A 470 23.91 -11.28 -30.97
N GLY A 471 23.25 -11.95 -31.90
CA GLY A 471 23.89 -12.74 -32.96
C GLY A 471 24.94 -13.75 -32.49
N ARG A 472 24.49 -14.91 -32.00
CA ARG A 472 25.15 -16.18 -32.35
C ARG A 472 24.16 -17.08 -33.05
N THR A 473 23.97 -16.80 -34.33
CA THR A 473 23.68 -17.84 -35.30
C THR A 473 24.87 -18.80 -35.29
N THR A 474 24.65 -20.01 -34.77
CA THR A 474 25.42 -21.19 -35.16
C THR A 474 24.53 -22.40 -34.94
N ILE A 475 24.04 -22.91 -36.09
CA ILE A 475 23.70 -24.28 -36.49
C ILE A 475 23.55 -25.30 -35.36
#